data_AF-A0A8D8SX95-F1
#
_entry.id   AF-A0A8D8SX95-F1
#
_cell.length_a   1.000
_cell.length_b   1.000
_cell.length_c   1.000
_cell.angle_alpha   90.00
_cell.angle_beta   90.00
_cell.angle_gamma   90.00
#
_symmetry.space_group_name_H-M   'P 1'
#
loop_
_entity.id
_entity.type
_entity.pdbx_description
1 polymer ?
#
loop_
_entity_poly.entity_id
_entity_poly.type
_entity_poly.pdbx_seq_one_letter_code
_entity_poly.pdbx_strand_id
1 'polypeptide(L)'
;MILNRRTYGKTGLASQLVLSLSYLIPGLLLPLHIYTFYYFWSDYKRDVDKHLCSCSCWDTVFKGSYESGVASYKHVYFNATCTAFKMWLLSIVFIIVLYESMKLLIWLGLQWKLRISMCIIFLASIFPHYYTWWCFMNYYNDEYYHQWYHQLVFSISEMFSSCMILYLCNISHDTTRYKLCFIIGIALIHVCVSSVDQFVSNVLQGEGYSHQVIRDLSFMIPDLLNIVLPLLELCKLQTSVSYSTKISPQLLAPLGSNSSDPTLSVILNLSVMLTLTLVGLTFL
;
A
#
# COMPACT_ATOMS: atom_id res chain seq x y z
N MET A 1 -3.95 -28.10 19.76
CA MET A 1 -4.42 -26.69 19.73
C MET A 1 -4.61 -26.31 18.27
N ILE A 2 -5.73 -26.75 17.70
CA ILE A 2 -6.02 -26.67 16.27
C ILE A 2 -6.62 -25.29 16.01
N LEU A 3 -5.91 -24.48 15.22
CA LEU A 3 -6.41 -23.23 14.64
C LEU A 3 -7.80 -23.48 14.05
N ASN A 4 -8.79 -22.86 14.68
CA ASN A 4 -10.17 -22.90 14.27
C ASN A 4 -10.27 -22.20 12.90
N ARG A 5 -10.10 -22.95 11.81
CA ARG A 5 -10.51 -22.57 10.46
C ARG A 5 -12.01 -22.32 10.50
N ARG A 6 -12.42 -21.12 10.91
CA ARG A 6 -13.78 -20.66 10.72
C ARG A 6 -14.01 -20.50 9.24
N THR A 7 -14.72 -21.48 8.71
CA THR A 7 -15.44 -21.49 7.46
C THR A 7 -16.05 -20.12 7.20
N TYR A 8 -15.48 -19.40 6.24
CA TYR A 8 -16.24 -18.40 5.47
C TYR A 8 -17.53 -19.12 5.03
N GLY A 9 -18.64 -18.70 5.61
CA GLY A 9 -19.88 -19.45 5.62
C GLY A 9 -20.36 -19.85 4.23
N LYS A 10 -20.81 -21.12 4.15
CA LYS A 10 -21.77 -21.70 3.20
C LYS A 10 -21.67 -21.24 1.74
N THR A 11 -21.22 -22.17 0.91
CA THR A 11 -21.37 -22.27 -0.55
C THR A 11 -22.57 -21.50 -1.12
N GLY A 12 -22.35 -20.24 -1.50
CA GLY A 12 -23.28 -19.40 -2.22
C GLY A 12 -22.52 -18.56 -3.25
N LEU A 13 -23.17 -18.19 -4.34
CA LEU A 13 -22.59 -17.44 -5.47
C LEU A 13 -21.83 -16.18 -5.01
N ALA A 14 -22.34 -15.47 -3.99
CA ALA A 14 -21.69 -14.29 -3.42
C ALA A 14 -20.32 -14.61 -2.79
N SER A 15 -20.18 -15.74 -2.08
CA SER A 15 -18.91 -16.15 -1.47
C SER A 15 -17.86 -16.52 -2.53
N GLN A 16 -18.30 -17.15 -3.62
CA GLN A 16 -17.44 -17.43 -4.77
C GLN A 16 -17.02 -16.16 -5.51
N LEU A 17 -17.93 -15.20 -5.71
CA LEU A 17 -17.61 -13.90 -6.31
C LEU A 17 -16.61 -13.10 -5.46
N VAL A 18 -16.76 -13.10 -4.13
CA VAL A 18 -15.77 -12.49 -3.22
C VAL A 18 -14.41 -13.10 -3.43
N LEU A 19 -14.31 -14.44 -3.41
CA LEU A 19 -13.05 -15.14 -3.61
C LEU A 19 -12.44 -14.80 -4.97
N SER A 20 -13.20 -14.92 -6.06
CA SER A 20 -12.73 -14.63 -7.42
C SER A 20 -12.24 -13.20 -7.59
N LEU A 21 -12.98 -12.19 -7.13
CA LEU A 21 -12.57 -10.79 -7.22
C LEU A 21 -11.36 -10.48 -6.33
N SER A 22 -11.28 -11.10 -5.16
CA SER A 22 -10.15 -10.90 -4.24
C SER A 22 -8.84 -11.44 -4.81
N TYR A 23 -8.88 -12.51 -5.62
CA TYR A 23 -7.70 -13.02 -6.33
C TYR A 23 -7.33 -12.19 -7.57
N LEU A 24 -8.33 -11.63 -8.25
CA LEU A 24 -8.14 -10.87 -9.48
C LEU A 24 -7.28 -9.62 -9.25
N ILE A 25 -7.49 -8.93 -8.12
CA ILE A 25 -6.83 -7.65 -7.84
C ILE A 25 -5.31 -7.82 -7.64
N PRO A 26 -4.80 -8.67 -6.72
CA PRO A 26 -3.37 -8.97 -6.63
C PRO A 26 -2.82 -9.57 -7.93
N GLY A 27 -3.60 -10.42 -8.61
CA GLY A 27 -3.18 -11.11 -9.83
C GLY A 27 -3.00 -10.18 -11.04
N LEU A 28 -3.77 -9.10 -11.13
CA LEU A 28 -3.69 -8.13 -12.23
C LEU A 28 -2.77 -6.94 -11.92
N LEU A 29 -2.58 -6.60 -10.65
CA LEU A 29 -1.83 -5.40 -10.25
C LEU A 29 -0.38 -5.44 -10.77
N LEU A 30 0.29 -6.59 -10.65
CA LEU A 30 1.66 -6.76 -11.12
C LEU A 30 1.78 -6.76 -12.66
N PRO A 31 0.97 -7.54 -13.42
CA PRO A 31 0.95 -7.44 -14.88
C PRO A 31 0.60 -6.04 -15.40
N LEU A 32 -0.37 -5.35 -14.78
CA LEU A 32 -0.76 -4.00 -15.19
C LEU A 32 0.38 -3.01 -14.99
N HIS A 33 1.13 -3.10 -13.89
CA HIS A 33 2.31 -2.26 -13.68
C HIS A 33 3.39 -2.52 -14.71
N ILE A 34 3.73 -3.79 -14.96
CA ILE A 34 4.74 -4.17 -15.96
C ILE A 34 4.32 -3.67 -17.35
N TYR A 35 3.05 -3.82 -17.70
CA TYR A 35 2.50 -3.31 -18.96
C TYR A 35 2.57 -1.79 -19.06
N THR A 36 2.19 -1.09 -17.98
CA THR A 36 2.25 0.37 -17.90
C THR A 36 3.68 0.86 -18.11
N PHE A 37 4.66 0.27 -17.42
CA PHE A 37 6.06 0.60 -17.64
C PHE A 37 6.52 0.25 -19.05
N TYR A 38 6.19 -0.94 -19.56
CA TYR A 38 6.55 -1.31 -20.92
C TYR A 38 6.07 -0.26 -21.95
N TYR A 39 4.86 0.26 -21.77
CA TYR A 39 4.30 1.30 -22.63
C TYR A 39 5.02 2.65 -22.44
N PHE A 40 5.06 3.18 -21.21
CA PHE A 40 5.59 4.52 -20.93
C PHE A 40 7.11 4.64 -21.08
N TRP A 41 7.86 3.56 -20.83
CA TRP A 41 9.32 3.55 -20.98
C TRP A 41 9.77 3.21 -22.40
N SER A 42 8.85 2.84 -23.29
CA SER A 42 9.20 2.52 -24.68
C SER A 42 9.79 3.70 -25.44
N ASP A 43 9.43 4.94 -25.05
CA ASP A 43 9.93 6.16 -25.67
C ASP A 43 11.33 6.55 -25.17
N TYR A 44 11.72 6.07 -23.99
CA TYR A 44 13.00 6.40 -23.37
C TYR A 44 14.04 5.29 -23.59
N LYS A 45 13.62 4.09 -23.98
CA LYS A 45 14.52 2.94 -24.14
C LYS A 45 15.58 3.21 -25.21
N ARG A 46 16.81 2.81 -24.91
CA ARG A 46 17.87 2.65 -25.90
C ARG A 46 18.10 1.18 -26.16
N ASP A 47 18.11 0.79 -27.43
CA ASP A 47 18.42 -0.58 -27.83
C ASP A 47 19.93 -0.81 -27.65
N VAL A 48 20.27 -1.79 -26.81
CA VAL A 48 21.65 -2.21 -26.58
C VAL A 48 21.96 -3.35 -27.52
N ASP A 49 22.97 -3.17 -28.38
CA ASP A 49 23.47 -4.25 -29.23
C ASP A 49 24.18 -5.30 -28.35
N LYS A 50 23.51 -6.44 -28.17
CA LYS A 50 23.97 -7.54 -27.30
C LYS A 50 25.23 -8.25 -27.83
N HIS A 51 25.59 -8.05 -29.11
CA HIS A 51 26.72 -8.71 -29.75
C HIS A 51 27.99 -7.84 -29.75
N LEU A 52 27.83 -6.52 -29.72
CA LEU A 52 28.92 -5.54 -29.75
C LEU A 52 29.23 -4.91 -28.39
N CYS A 53 28.34 -5.05 -27.40
CA CYS A 53 28.55 -4.47 -26.07
C CYS A 53 29.65 -5.22 -25.31
N SER A 54 30.83 -4.59 -25.19
CA SER A 54 32.01 -5.12 -24.49
C SER A 54 32.23 -4.51 -23.10
N CYS A 55 31.42 -3.52 -22.71
CA CYS A 55 31.50 -2.91 -21.39
C CYS A 55 30.88 -3.84 -20.33
N SER A 56 31.53 -3.95 -19.17
CA SER A 56 31.00 -4.64 -17.98
C SER A 56 29.71 -4.02 -17.43
N CYS A 57 29.24 -2.92 -18.02
CA CYS A 57 28.05 -2.13 -17.67
C CYS A 57 26.73 -2.84 -18.04
N TRP A 58 26.61 -4.17 -17.83
CA TRP A 58 25.37 -4.92 -17.97
C TRP A 58 24.38 -4.51 -16.87
N ASP A 59 23.91 -3.26 -16.85
CA ASP A 59 22.95 -2.78 -15.85
C ASP A 59 22.27 -1.48 -16.31
N THR A 60 21.37 -1.57 -17.28
CA THR A 60 21.07 -0.42 -18.13
C THR A 60 19.86 0.41 -17.67
N VAL A 61 19.01 -0.06 -16.74
CA VAL A 61 17.95 0.82 -16.16
C VAL A 61 18.43 1.53 -14.90
N PHE A 62 19.06 0.79 -13.99
CA PHE A 62 19.49 1.33 -12.70
C PHE A 62 20.91 1.93 -12.72
N LYS A 63 21.78 1.53 -13.67
CA LYS A 63 23.12 2.16 -13.85
C LYS A 63 23.37 2.79 -15.22
N GLY A 64 22.55 2.49 -16.24
CA GLY A 64 22.73 3.03 -17.59
C GLY A 64 22.56 4.55 -17.69
N SER A 65 21.78 5.14 -16.77
CA SER A 65 21.57 6.59 -16.67
C SER A 65 22.83 7.37 -16.33
N TYR A 66 23.85 6.74 -15.72
CA TYR A 66 25.11 7.41 -15.39
C TYR A 66 26.02 7.63 -16.60
N GLU A 67 25.84 6.87 -17.70
CA GLU A 67 26.72 6.92 -18.88
C GLU A 67 25.97 7.19 -20.20
N SER A 68 24.68 6.84 -20.31
CA SER A 68 23.99 6.80 -21.60
C SER A 68 22.47 7.02 -21.54
N GLY A 69 21.92 7.60 -20.47
CA GLY A 69 20.48 7.84 -20.34
C GLY A 69 19.66 6.62 -19.90
N VAL A 70 18.34 6.77 -19.81
CA VAL A 70 17.43 5.78 -19.21
C VAL A 70 17.24 4.58 -20.14
N ALA A 71 17.73 3.37 -19.81
CA ALA A 71 17.50 2.21 -20.69
C ALA A 71 16.22 1.41 -20.36
N SER A 72 15.92 0.40 -21.18
CA SER A 72 14.76 -0.50 -21.06
C SER A 72 14.82 -1.42 -19.83
N TYR A 73 13.69 -1.64 -19.17
CA TYR A 73 13.54 -2.65 -18.10
C TYR A 73 14.05 -4.03 -18.54
N LYS A 74 14.88 -4.66 -17.70
CA LYS A 74 15.40 -6.02 -17.90
C LYS A 74 14.42 -7.06 -17.35
N HIS A 75 14.61 -8.30 -17.80
CA HIS A 75 14.01 -9.44 -17.13
C HIS A 75 14.50 -9.52 -15.68
N VAL A 76 13.61 -9.89 -14.76
CA VAL A 76 13.99 -10.20 -13.38
C VAL A 76 14.84 -11.46 -13.40
N TYR A 77 16.08 -11.37 -12.91
CA TYR A 77 16.97 -12.52 -12.80
C TYR A 77 16.78 -13.17 -11.42
N PHE A 78 16.66 -14.50 -11.40
CA PHE A 78 16.62 -15.27 -10.16
C PHE A 78 17.87 -16.13 -10.08
N ASN A 79 18.87 -15.63 -9.35
CA ASN A 79 19.97 -16.47 -8.89
C ASN A 79 19.55 -17.16 -7.59
N ALA A 80 19.96 -18.41 -7.38
CA ALA A 80 19.65 -19.15 -6.15
C ALA A 80 20.51 -18.66 -4.96
N THR A 81 20.31 -17.41 -4.54
CA THR A 81 21.03 -16.75 -3.44
C THR A 81 20.09 -16.45 -2.26
N CYS A 82 20.67 -16.17 -1.09
CA CYS A 82 19.90 -15.68 0.07
C CYS A 82 19.12 -14.40 -0.26
N THR A 83 19.66 -13.55 -1.12
CA THR A 83 19.01 -12.33 -1.60
C THR A 83 17.73 -12.63 -2.39
N ALA A 84 17.77 -13.61 -3.29
CA ALA A 84 16.57 -14.05 -4.00
C ALA A 84 15.51 -14.66 -3.06
N PHE A 85 15.94 -15.36 -2.00
CA PHE A 85 15.02 -15.82 -0.97
C PHE A 85 14.32 -14.65 -0.25
N LYS A 86 15.05 -13.58 0.11
CA LYS A 86 14.47 -12.37 0.72
C LYS A 86 13.43 -11.72 -0.19
N MET A 87 13.75 -11.58 -1.48
CA MET A 87 12.83 -11.04 -2.50
C MET A 87 11.54 -11.86 -2.61
N TRP A 88 11.66 -13.18 -2.64
CA TRP A 88 10.50 -14.08 -2.69
C TRP A 88 9.64 -14.00 -1.43
N LEU A 89 10.28 -14.02 -0.25
CA LEU A 89 9.57 -13.91 1.03
C LEU A 89 8.80 -12.58 1.12
N LEU A 90 9.45 -11.48 0.77
CA LEU A 90 8.84 -10.15 0.73
C LEU A 90 7.64 -10.11 -0.23
N SER A 91 7.78 -10.68 -1.42
CA SER A 91 6.72 -10.71 -2.43
C SER A 91 5.53 -11.55 -2.01
N ILE A 92 5.76 -12.71 -1.40
CA ILE A 92 4.69 -13.58 -0.89
C ILE A 92 3.90 -12.85 0.20
N VAL A 93 4.60 -12.20 1.13
CA VAL A 93 3.92 -11.45 2.21
C VAL A 93 3.10 -10.30 1.64
N PHE A 94 3.67 -9.51 0.73
CA PHE A 94 2.95 -8.42 0.06
C PHE A 94 1.66 -8.92 -0.61
N ILE A 95 1.74 -10.02 -1.39
CA ILE A 95 0.59 -10.59 -2.09
C ILE A 95 -0.49 -11.08 -1.10
N ILE A 96 -0.09 -11.78 -0.03
CA ILE A 96 -1.02 -12.29 0.99
C ILE A 96 -1.73 -11.14 1.69
N VAL A 97 -0.99 -10.11 2.08
CA VAL A 97 -1.52 -8.92 2.74
C VAL A 97 -2.51 -8.19 1.85
N LEU A 98 -2.14 -7.96 0.59
CA LEU A 98 -3.03 -7.32 -0.39
C LEU A 98 -4.30 -8.15 -0.58
N TYR A 99 -4.16 -9.47 -0.76
CA TYR A 99 -5.29 -10.39 -0.91
C TYR A 99 -6.26 -10.33 0.28
N GLU A 100 -5.77 -10.48 1.52
CA GLU A 100 -6.63 -10.47 2.71
C GLU A 100 -7.29 -9.10 2.91
N SER A 101 -6.58 -8.01 2.60
CA SER A 101 -7.14 -6.65 2.66
C SER A 101 -8.25 -6.45 1.63
N MET A 102 -8.05 -6.84 0.38
CA MET A 102 -9.07 -6.72 -0.67
C MET A 102 -10.29 -7.60 -0.38
N LYS A 103 -10.05 -8.82 0.11
CA LYS A 103 -11.10 -9.74 0.52
C LYS A 103 -11.98 -9.15 1.63
N LEU A 104 -11.37 -8.51 2.62
CA LEU A 104 -12.10 -7.80 3.67
C LEU A 104 -12.95 -6.66 3.10
N LEU A 105 -12.39 -5.82 2.23
CA LEU A 105 -13.11 -4.68 1.64
C LEU A 105 -14.31 -5.14 0.80
N ILE A 106 -14.12 -6.16 -0.04
CA ILE A 106 -15.20 -6.72 -0.86
C ILE A 106 -16.29 -7.32 0.06
N TRP A 107 -15.88 -8.05 1.10
CA TRP A 107 -16.83 -8.60 2.07
C TRP A 107 -17.63 -7.50 2.79
N LEU A 108 -16.97 -6.46 3.29
CA LEU A 108 -17.63 -5.31 3.92
C LEU A 108 -18.57 -4.58 2.94
N GLY A 109 -18.17 -4.44 1.68
CA GLY A 109 -18.97 -3.84 0.62
C GLY A 109 -20.27 -4.62 0.37
N LEU A 110 -20.18 -5.94 0.24
CA LEU A 110 -21.37 -6.79 0.06
C LEU A 110 -22.33 -6.79 1.25
N GLN A 111 -21.81 -6.55 2.45
CA GLN A 111 -22.61 -6.44 3.67
C GLN A 111 -23.14 -5.03 3.92
N TRP A 112 -22.85 -4.05 3.05
CA TRP A 112 -23.17 -2.63 3.25
C TRP A 112 -22.62 -2.05 4.57
N LYS A 113 -21.54 -2.65 5.09
CA LYS A 113 -20.85 -2.21 6.31
C LYS A 113 -19.58 -1.41 6.01
N LEU A 114 -19.37 -1.06 4.75
CA LEU A 114 -18.17 -0.37 4.29
C LEU A 114 -18.31 1.15 4.46
N ARG A 115 -17.40 1.73 5.24
CA ARG A 115 -17.21 3.18 5.32
C ARG A 115 -16.44 3.65 4.09
N ILE A 116 -17.17 4.24 3.15
CA ILE A 116 -16.63 4.62 1.82
C ILE A 116 -15.45 5.59 1.91
N SER A 117 -15.47 6.55 2.85
CA SER A 117 -14.36 7.49 3.03
C SER A 117 -13.04 6.77 3.32
N MET A 118 -13.02 5.82 4.26
CA MET A 118 -11.82 5.05 4.59
C MET A 118 -11.43 4.08 3.47
N CYS A 119 -12.41 3.50 2.76
CA CYS A 119 -12.14 2.65 1.60
C CYS A 119 -11.39 3.41 0.50
N ILE A 120 -11.84 4.64 0.15
CA ILE A 120 -11.17 5.48 -0.86
C ILE A 120 -9.72 5.76 -0.46
N ILE A 121 -9.48 6.11 0.81
CA ILE A 121 -8.13 6.34 1.32
C ILE A 121 -7.28 5.08 1.18
N PHE A 122 -7.79 3.93 1.63
CA PHE A 122 -7.04 2.67 1.57
C PHE A 122 -6.68 2.27 0.13
N LEU A 123 -7.62 2.42 -0.81
CA LEU A 123 -7.38 2.12 -2.22
C LEU A 123 -6.32 3.06 -2.82
N ALA A 124 -6.33 4.35 -2.46
CA ALA A 124 -5.28 5.28 -2.86
C ALA A 124 -3.91 4.89 -2.30
N SER A 125 -3.87 4.40 -1.04
CA SER A 125 -2.65 3.93 -0.39
C SER A 125 -2.09 2.61 -0.95
N ILE A 126 -2.79 1.91 -1.86
CA ILE A 126 -2.23 0.72 -2.52
C ILE A 126 -1.00 1.08 -3.36
N PHE A 127 -0.99 2.24 -4.02
CA PHE A 127 0.14 2.65 -4.86
C PHE A 127 1.44 2.84 -4.05
N PRO A 128 1.48 3.61 -2.94
CA PRO A 128 2.69 3.75 -2.13
C PRO A 128 3.24 2.41 -1.58
N HIS A 129 2.35 1.53 -1.09
CA HIS A 129 2.74 0.19 -0.64
C HIS A 129 3.34 -0.66 -1.76
N TYR A 130 2.71 -0.59 -2.93
CA TYR A 130 3.19 -1.31 -4.10
C TYR A 130 4.55 -0.79 -4.59
N TYR A 131 4.71 0.54 -4.66
CA TYR A 131 5.97 1.16 -5.03
C TYR A 131 7.09 0.79 -4.06
N THR A 132 6.79 0.79 -2.76
CA THR A 132 7.71 0.35 -1.71
C THR A 132 8.17 -1.09 -1.94
N TRP A 133 7.23 -2.01 -2.18
CA TRP A 133 7.55 -3.40 -2.52
C TRP A 133 8.49 -3.48 -3.73
N TRP A 134 8.18 -2.73 -4.79
CA TRP A 134 9.01 -2.66 -5.99
C TRP A 134 10.41 -2.12 -5.72
N CYS A 135 10.55 -1.07 -4.90
CA CYS A 135 11.85 -0.53 -4.52
C CYS A 135 12.68 -1.53 -3.74
N PHE A 136 12.11 -2.22 -2.75
CA PHE A 136 12.82 -3.26 -2.01
C PHE A 136 13.24 -4.43 -2.91
N MET A 137 12.38 -4.84 -3.86
CA MET A 137 12.76 -5.84 -4.87
C MET A 137 13.97 -5.39 -5.68
N ASN A 138 14.03 -4.13 -6.10
CA ASN A 138 15.18 -3.59 -6.84
C ASN A 138 16.44 -3.48 -5.96
N TYR A 139 16.33 -2.96 -4.74
CA TYR A 139 17.47 -2.85 -3.83
C TYR A 139 18.11 -4.21 -3.51
N TYR A 140 17.28 -5.24 -3.37
CA TYR A 140 17.80 -6.61 -3.23
C TYR A 140 18.42 -7.13 -4.53
N ASN A 141 17.74 -6.96 -5.66
CA ASN A 141 18.25 -7.46 -6.93
C ASN A 141 19.59 -6.82 -7.33
N ASP A 142 19.76 -5.54 -7.05
CA ASP A 142 20.92 -4.74 -7.45
C ASP A 142 21.98 -4.62 -6.34
N GLU A 143 21.68 -5.15 -5.14
CA GLU A 143 22.46 -5.00 -3.91
C GLU A 143 22.84 -3.53 -3.60
N TYR A 144 21.93 -2.61 -3.91
CA TYR A 144 22.12 -1.17 -3.78
C TYR A 144 21.16 -0.58 -2.74
N TYR A 145 21.70 -0.22 -1.57
CA TYR A 145 20.90 0.09 -0.38
C TYR A 145 20.94 1.57 0.06
N HIS A 146 21.41 2.49 -0.78
CA HIS A 146 21.59 3.89 -0.36
C HIS A 146 20.30 4.54 0.17
N GLN A 147 19.17 4.27 -0.48
CA GLN A 147 17.86 4.81 -0.09
C GLN A 147 17.01 3.84 0.75
N TRP A 148 17.62 2.74 1.22
CA TRP A 148 16.91 1.67 1.93
C TRP A 148 16.23 2.18 3.19
N TYR A 149 16.97 2.88 4.06
CA TYR A 149 16.44 3.36 5.33
C TYR A 149 15.36 4.42 5.15
N HIS A 150 15.50 5.29 4.15
CA HIS A 150 14.49 6.26 3.80
C HIS A 150 13.18 5.54 3.42
N GLN A 151 13.25 4.58 2.49
CA GLN A 151 12.09 3.80 2.07
C GLN A 151 11.47 2.98 3.22
N LEU A 152 12.29 2.45 4.12
CA LEU A 152 11.84 1.67 5.27
C LEU A 152 11.02 2.52 6.26
N VAL A 153 11.47 3.75 6.55
CA VAL A 153 10.74 4.65 7.46
C VAL A 153 9.38 5.03 6.90
N PHE A 154 9.31 5.39 5.61
CA PHE A 154 8.05 5.66 4.91
C PHE A 154 7.14 4.43 4.91
N SER A 155 7.67 3.26 4.56
CA SER A 155 6.89 2.01 4.55
C SER A 155 6.27 1.69 5.92
N ILE A 156 7.05 1.80 7.00
CA ILE A 156 6.58 1.48 8.34
C ILE A 156 5.46 2.43 8.77
N SER A 157 5.65 3.73 8.55
CA SER A 157 4.65 4.75 8.92
C SER A 157 3.39 4.65 8.06
N GLU A 158 3.51 4.46 6.75
CA GLU A 158 2.39 4.20 5.83
C GLU A 158 1.57 2.98 6.24
N MET A 159 2.24 1.92 6.68
CA MET A 159 1.59 0.69 7.11
C MET A 159 0.81 0.88 8.42
N PHE A 160 1.35 1.62 9.40
CA PHE A 160 0.60 1.95 10.61
C PHE A 160 -0.67 2.74 10.28
N SER A 161 -0.56 3.74 9.41
CA SER A 161 -1.71 4.51 8.93
C SER A 161 -2.72 3.61 8.21
N SER A 162 -2.26 2.76 7.30
CA SER A 162 -3.07 1.85 6.50
C SER A 162 -3.79 0.78 7.33
N CYS A 163 -3.15 0.23 8.36
CA CYS A 163 -3.78 -0.66 9.32
C CYS A 163 -4.92 0.04 10.09
N MET A 164 -4.72 1.30 10.50
CA MET A 164 -5.77 2.09 11.16
C MET A 164 -6.93 2.40 10.20
N ILE A 165 -6.64 2.73 8.94
CA ILE A 165 -7.65 3.01 7.92
C ILE A 165 -8.46 1.74 7.62
N LEU A 166 -7.78 0.61 7.40
CA LEU A 166 -8.43 -0.68 7.16
C LEU A 166 -9.30 -1.11 8.35
N TYR A 167 -8.85 -0.81 9.58
CA TYR A 167 -9.67 -0.98 10.79
C TYR A 167 -10.96 -0.14 10.74
N LEU A 168 -10.85 1.13 10.35
CA LEU A 168 -11.97 2.07 10.27
C LEU A 168 -12.87 1.91 9.03
N CYS A 169 -12.50 1.06 8.07
CA CYS A 169 -13.35 0.71 6.93
C CYS A 169 -14.65 0.02 7.34
N ASN A 170 -14.71 -0.62 8.50
CA ASN A 170 -15.95 -1.18 9.03
C ASN A 170 -16.76 -0.10 9.77
N ILE A 171 -18.00 0.14 9.34
CA ILE A 171 -18.88 1.13 9.96
C ILE A 171 -19.24 0.79 11.41
N SER A 172 -19.13 -0.48 11.81
CA SER A 172 -19.32 -0.91 13.20
C SER A 172 -18.21 -0.45 14.14
N HIS A 173 -17.08 0.03 13.61
CA HIS A 173 -16.02 0.60 14.43
C HIS A 173 -16.18 2.11 14.58
N ASP A 174 -16.13 2.55 15.83
CA ASP A 174 -16.20 3.96 16.17
C ASP A 174 -14.96 4.72 15.69
N THR A 175 -15.23 5.75 14.89
CA THR A 175 -14.26 6.79 14.58
C THR A 175 -14.12 7.71 15.77
N THR A 176 -12.99 7.61 16.45
CA THR A 176 -12.62 8.52 17.53
C THR A 176 -11.68 9.60 17.02
N ARG A 177 -11.64 10.75 17.71
CA ARG A 177 -10.75 11.86 17.34
C ARG A 177 -9.28 11.42 17.27
N TYR A 178 -8.85 10.61 18.24
CA TYR A 178 -7.48 10.10 18.30
C TYR A 178 -7.09 9.26 17.07
N LYS A 179 -7.97 8.35 16.62
CA LYS A 179 -7.69 7.50 15.45
C LYS A 179 -7.58 8.33 14.16
N LEU A 180 -8.44 9.34 14.00
CA LEU A 180 -8.41 10.23 12.83
C LEU A 180 -7.20 11.17 12.86
N CYS A 181 -6.89 11.77 14.01
CA CYS A 181 -5.69 12.61 14.18
C CYS A 181 -4.39 11.81 13.96
N PHE A 182 -4.37 10.53 14.31
CA PHE A 182 -3.22 9.66 14.03
C PHE A 182 -2.96 9.52 12.52
N ILE A 183 -3.99 9.23 11.73
CA ILE A 183 -3.90 9.15 10.26
C ILE A 183 -3.42 10.47 9.67
N ILE A 184 -4.03 11.59 10.10
CA ILE A 184 -3.67 12.94 9.65
C ILE A 184 -2.21 13.26 10.01
N GLY A 185 -1.77 12.93 11.21
CA GLY A 185 -0.42 13.22 11.70
C GLY A 185 0.66 12.53 10.85
N ILE A 186 0.47 11.25 10.51
CA ILE A 186 1.38 10.53 9.62
C ILE A 186 1.41 11.17 8.24
N ALA A 187 0.24 11.45 7.66
CA ALA A 187 0.14 12.05 6.34
C ALA A 187 0.79 13.45 6.26
N LEU A 188 0.64 14.28 7.29
CA LEU A 188 1.31 15.58 7.36
C LEU A 188 2.84 15.44 7.36
N ILE A 189 3.38 14.45 8.06
CA ILE A 189 4.83 14.17 8.03
C ILE A 189 5.24 13.81 6.60
N HIS A 190 4.51 12.93 5.92
CA HIS A 190 4.84 12.53 4.55
C HIS A 190 4.74 13.69 3.56
N VAL A 191 3.71 14.53 3.65
CA VAL A 191 3.59 15.73 2.81
C VAL A 191 4.81 16.64 3.02
N CYS A 192 5.18 16.91 4.27
CA CYS A 192 6.33 17.76 4.58
C CYS A 192 7.65 17.18 4.04
N VAL A 193 7.92 15.90 4.31
CA VAL A 193 9.17 15.27 3.88
C VAL A 193 9.23 15.13 2.35
N SER A 194 8.15 14.69 1.71
CA SER A 194 8.07 14.56 0.24
C SER A 194 8.20 15.91 -0.46
N SER A 195 7.65 16.97 0.13
CA SER A 195 7.79 18.35 -0.37
C SER A 195 9.24 18.81 -0.37
N VAL A 196 9.98 18.53 0.72
CA VAL A 196 11.39 18.90 0.86
C VAL A 196 12.31 18.07 -0.04
N ASP A 197 11.99 16.78 -0.24
CA ASP A 197 12.85 15.87 -1.00
C ASP A 197 12.81 16.16 -2.51
N GLN A 198 11.68 15.91 -3.17
CA GLN A 198 11.60 15.88 -4.63
C GLN A 198 10.33 16.50 -5.21
N PHE A 199 9.24 16.60 -4.43
CA PHE A 199 7.96 17.04 -4.97
C PHE A 199 7.98 18.51 -5.42
N VAL A 200 8.57 19.42 -4.63
CA VAL A 200 8.60 20.85 -4.99
C VAL A 200 9.43 21.07 -6.26
N SER A 201 10.63 20.50 -6.35
CA SER A 201 11.49 20.65 -7.53
C SER A 201 10.86 20.01 -8.75
N ASN A 202 10.41 18.76 -8.63
CA ASN A 202 9.97 18.00 -9.79
C ASN A 202 8.63 18.50 -10.31
N VAL A 203 7.67 18.77 -9.41
CA VAL A 203 6.28 19.06 -9.78
C VAL A 203 6.01 20.55 -9.82
N LEU A 204 6.39 21.31 -8.79
CA LEU A 204 6.03 22.73 -8.68
C LEU A 204 6.98 23.65 -9.46
N GLN A 205 8.27 23.35 -9.45
CA GLN A 205 9.27 24.10 -10.23
C GLN A 205 9.40 23.58 -11.66
N GLY A 206 8.84 22.39 -11.95
CA GLY A 206 8.82 21.80 -13.28
C GLY A 206 10.18 21.26 -13.73
N GLU A 207 11.08 20.96 -12.78
CA GLU A 207 12.43 20.46 -13.07
C GLU A 207 12.46 18.94 -13.29
N GLY A 208 11.35 18.25 -12.99
CA GLY A 208 11.26 16.79 -13.04
C GLY A 208 10.88 16.26 -14.42
N TYR A 209 11.46 15.11 -14.77
CA TYR A 209 11.00 14.33 -15.92
C TYR A 209 9.59 13.76 -15.67
N SER A 210 8.85 13.45 -16.75
CA SER A 210 7.47 12.98 -16.67
C SER A 210 7.26 11.82 -15.69
N HIS A 211 8.19 10.87 -15.63
CA HIS A 211 8.09 9.75 -14.71
C HIS A 211 8.28 10.14 -13.24
N GLN A 212 9.13 11.13 -12.96
CA GLN A 212 9.34 11.68 -11.61
C GLN A 212 8.08 12.44 -11.17
N VAL A 213 7.51 13.25 -12.06
CA VAL A 213 6.26 13.99 -11.79
C VAL A 213 5.11 13.04 -11.49
N ILE A 214 4.91 12.00 -12.32
CA ILE A 214 3.84 11.01 -12.11
C ILE A 214 4.03 10.29 -10.78
N ARG A 215 5.26 9.85 -10.48
CA ARG A 215 5.58 9.20 -9.21
C ARG A 215 5.26 10.11 -8.02
N ASP A 216 5.74 11.35 -8.05
CA ASP A 216 5.61 12.29 -6.92
C ASP A 216 4.16 12.71 -6.70
N LEU A 217 3.36 12.88 -7.76
CA LEU A 217 1.92 13.05 -7.66
C LEU A 217 1.22 11.83 -7.07
N SER A 218 1.65 10.62 -7.46
CA SER A 218 1.06 9.37 -7.00
C SER A 218 1.35 9.07 -5.52
N PHE A 219 2.35 9.73 -4.93
CA PHE A 219 2.57 9.75 -3.48
C PHE A 219 1.79 10.86 -2.78
N MET A 220 1.84 12.08 -3.32
CA MET A 220 1.21 13.24 -2.70
C MET A 220 -0.32 13.12 -2.64
N ILE A 221 -0.96 12.57 -3.68
CA ILE A 221 -2.42 12.44 -3.73
C ILE A 221 -2.96 11.56 -2.58
N PRO A 222 -2.45 10.33 -2.35
CA PRO A 222 -2.83 9.54 -1.19
C PRO A 222 -2.63 10.27 0.15
N ASP A 223 -1.52 10.96 0.36
CA ASP A 223 -1.28 11.69 1.62
C ASP A 223 -2.28 12.84 1.82
N LEU A 224 -2.59 13.60 0.76
CA LEU A 224 -3.62 14.64 0.82
C LEU A 224 -5.01 14.04 1.12
N LEU A 225 -5.34 12.89 0.55
CA LEU A 225 -6.59 12.18 0.88
C LEU A 225 -6.62 11.72 2.35
N ASN A 226 -5.47 11.25 2.88
CA ASN A 226 -5.29 10.90 4.29
C ASN A 226 -5.42 12.11 5.23
N ILE A 227 -5.36 13.34 4.72
CA ILE A 227 -5.63 14.55 5.49
C ILE A 227 -7.10 14.96 5.33
N VAL A 228 -7.56 15.14 4.08
CA VAL A 228 -8.86 15.73 3.77
C VAL A 228 -10.01 14.85 4.27
N LEU A 229 -10.00 13.54 3.95
CA LEU A 229 -11.13 12.67 4.27
C LEU A 229 -11.28 12.44 5.78
N PRO A 230 -10.21 12.19 6.57
CA PRO A 230 -10.31 12.13 8.03
C PRO A 230 -10.72 13.47 8.67
N LEU A 231 -10.31 14.62 8.13
CA LEU A 231 -10.78 15.93 8.59
C LEU A 231 -12.30 16.09 8.38
N LEU A 232 -12.82 15.66 7.22
CA LEU A 232 -14.26 15.66 6.98
C LEU A 232 -15.01 14.76 7.97
N GLU A 233 -14.45 13.59 8.32
CA GLU A 233 -15.03 12.72 9.36
C GLU A 233 -14.96 13.36 10.76
N LEU A 234 -13.89 14.07 11.09
CA LEU A 234 -13.78 14.85 12.34
C LEU A 234 -14.84 15.94 12.44
N CYS A 235 -15.07 16.69 11.35
CA CYS A 235 -16.12 17.71 11.30
C CYS A 235 -17.51 17.10 11.54
N LYS A 236 -17.81 15.95 10.91
CA LYS A 236 -19.07 15.21 11.14
C LYS A 236 -19.22 14.82 12.61
N LEU A 237 -18.17 14.30 13.24
CA LEU A 237 -18.18 13.93 14.66
C LEU A 237 -18.42 15.12 15.58
N GLN A 238 -17.90 16.30 15.25
CA GLN A 238 -18.12 17.50 16.05
C GLN A 238 -19.57 17.98 15.95
N THR A 239 -20.15 17.98 14.74
CA THR A 239 -21.55 18.37 14.54
C THR A 239 -22.54 17.43 15.23
N SER A 240 -22.27 16.11 15.23
CA SER A 240 -23.14 15.13 15.91
C SER A 240 -23.11 15.28 17.43
N VAL A 241 -21.94 15.55 18.02
CA VAL A 241 -21.79 15.83 19.45
C VAL A 241 -22.53 17.12 19.84
N SER A 242 -22.39 18.19 19.04
CA SER A 242 -23.10 19.46 19.28
C SER A 242 -24.62 19.35 19.18
N TYR A 243 -25.13 18.44 18.34
CA TYR A 243 -26.57 18.15 18.26
C TYR A 243 -27.03 17.29 19.44
N SER A 244 -26.27 16.25 19.79
CA SER A 244 -26.58 15.36 20.92
C SER A 244 -26.49 16.06 22.27
N THR A 245 -25.70 17.14 22.43
CA THR A 245 -25.66 17.94 23.66
C THR A 245 -26.82 18.94 23.77
N LYS A 246 -27.52 19.24 22.66
CA LYS A 246 -28.77 20.03 22.68
C LYS A 246 -30.01 19.20 23.02
N ILE A 247 -29.93 17.87 22.97
CA ILE A 247 -31.04 16.95 23.27
C ILE A 247 -30.61 16.10 24.47
N SER A 248 -31.14 16.42 25.66
CA SER A 248 -30.85 15.73 26.94
C SER A 248 -31.08 14.21 26.87
N PRO A 249 -30.38 13.39 27.70
CA PRO A 249 -30.07 12.00 27.42
C PRO A 249 -31.17 11.08 27.93
N GLN A 250 -31.95 10.51 27.02
CA GLN A 250 -32.67 9.29 27.31
C GLN A 250 -32.50 8.30 26.17
N LEU A 251 -31.97 7.13 26.57
CA LEU A 251 -32.13 5.85 25.91
C LEU A 251 -31.28 5.63 24.64
N LEU A 252 -30.12 5.01 24.80
CA LEU A 252 -29.66 4.03 23.82
C LEU A 252 -28.89 2.91 24.53
N ALA A 253 -29.55 1.76 24.66
CA ALA A 253 -28.94 0.53 25.14
C ALA A 253 -27.93 0.01 24.10
N PRO A 254 -26.82 -0.61 24.50
CA PRO A 254 -25.87 -1.19 23.57
C PRO A 254 -26.43 -2.50 23.02
N LEU A 255 -26.73 -2.53 21.72
CA LEU A 255 -26.96 -3.76 20.97
C LEU A 255 -25.62 -4.49 20.83
N GLY A 256 -25.42 -5.50 21.68
CA GLY A 256 -24.29 -6.42 21.56
C GLY A 256 -24.34 -7.18 20.24
N SER A 257 -23.30 -7.05 19.42
CA SER A 257 -23.06 -7.95 18.29
C SER A 257 -21.91 -8.88 18.63
N ASN A 258 -22.26 -10.08 19.08
CA ASN A 258 -21.33 -11.18 19.30
C ASN A 258 -20.98 -11.86 17.96
N SER A 259 -20.45 -11.08 17.02
CA SER A 259 -19.84 -11.58 15.79
C SER A 259 -18.35 -11.30 15.86
N SER A 260 -17.51 -12.34 15.75
CA SER A 260 -16.06 -12.17 15.66
C SER A 260 -15.73 -11.22 14.51
N ASP A 261 -15.18 -10.05 14.84
CA ASP A 261 -14.82 -9.01 13.88
C ASP A 261 -13.74 -9.54 12.91
N PRO A 262 -14.06 -9.67 11.60
CA PRO A 262 -13.10 -10.17 10.63
C PRO A 262 -11.94 -9.18 10.41
N THR A 263 -12.14 -7.90 10.74
CA THR A 263 -11.13 -6.85 10.62
C THR A 263 -9.94 -7.12 11.55
N LEU A 264 -10.21 -7.48 12.80
CA LEU A 264 -9.16 -7.83 13.77
C LEU A 264 -8.35 -9.06 13.33
N SER A 265 -8.99 -10.05 12.71
CA SER A 265 -8.28 -11.22 12.17
C SER A 265 -7.31 -10.84 11.04
N VAL A 266 -7.73 -9.93 10.15
CA VAL A 266 -6.88 -9.45 9.05
C VAL A 266 -5.73 -8.62 9.59
N ILE A 267 -5.97 -7.72 10.55
CA ILE A 267 -4.93 -6.90 11.19
C ILE A 267 -3.94 -7.76 11.97
N LEU A 268 -4.42 -8.80 12.68
CA LEU A 268 -3.54 -9.72 13.39
C LEU A 268 -2.68 -10.51 12.40
N ASN A 269 -3.26 -11.02 11.32
CA ASN A 269 -2.51 -11.72 10.27
C ASN A 269 -1.47 -10.79 9.62
N LEU A 270 -1.84 -9.54 9.33
CA LEU A 270 -0.94 -8.47 8.89
C LEU A 270 0.23 -8.28 9.85
N SER A 271 -0.04 -8.15 11.16
CA SER A 271 1.01 -7.96 12.17
C SER A 271 1.95 -9.15 12.30
N VAL A 272 1.43 -10.38 12.18
CA VAL A 272 2.23 -11.61 12.20
C VAL A 272 3.06 -11.72 10.93
N MET A 273 2.48 -11.46 9.76
CA MET A 273 3.20 -11.48 8.48
C MET A 273 4.28 -10.41 8.44
N LEU A 274 3.99 -9.21 8.95
CA LEU A 274 4.98 -8.15 9.08
C LEU A 274 6.13 -8.55 10.02
N THR A 275 5.82 -9.15 11.17
CA THR A 275 6.84 -9.61 12.12
C THR A 275 7.70 -10.70 11.48
N LEU A 276 7.11 -11.64 10.74
CA LEU A 276 7.84 -12.67 10.00
C LEU A 276 8.70 -12.09 8.88
N THR A 277 8.24 -11.00 8.25
CA THR A 277 8.99 -10.31 7.20
C THR A 277 10.16 -9.54 7.80
N LEU A 278 9.93 -8.76 8.86
CA LEU A 278 10.98 -8.04 9.58
C LEU A 278 12.04 -9.01 10.11
N VAL A 279 11.63 -10.12 10.74
CA VAL A 279 12.54 -11.17 11.21
C VAL A 279 13.28 -11.81 10.03
N GLY A 280 12.60 -12.13 8.92
CA GLY A 280 13.22 -12.69 7.72
C GLY A 280 14.18 -11.74 6.99
N LEU A 281 13.95 -10.43 7.09
CA LEU A 281 14.81 -9.39 6.52
C LEU A 281 16.01 -9.06 7.43
N THR A 282 15.90 -9.26 8.75
CA THR A 282 16.98 -8.97 9.72
C THR A 282 17.87 -10.16 10.06
N PHE A 283 17.40 -11.41 9.94
CA PHE A 283 18.14 -12.61 10.35
C PHE A 283 18.76 -13.43 9.20
N LEU A 284 18.62 -12.99 7.96
CA LEU A 284 19.23 -13.58 6.76
C LEU A 284 19.91 -12.49 5.94
#